data_AF-A0A377W280-F1
#
_entry.id   AF-A0A377W280-F1
#
_cell.length_a   1.000
_cell.length_b   1.000
_cell.length_c   1.000
_cell.angle_alpha   90.00
_cell.angle_beta   90.00
_cell.angle_gamma   90.00
#
_symmetry.space_group_name_H-M   'P 1'
#
loop_
_entity.id
_entity.type
_entity.pdbx_description
1 polymer ?
#
loop_
_entity_poly.entity_id
_entity_poly.type
_entity_poly.pdbx_seq_one_letter_code
_entity_poly.pdbx_strand_id
1 'polypeptide(L)' 'MKRIAIVGVGPTGIYTFYELVKRGEPLAHHPV' A
#
# COMPACT_ATOMS: atom_id res chain seq x y z
N MET A 1 13.66 4.64 6.88
CA MET A 1 12.36 4.74 6.20
C MET A 1 11.76 3.34 6.11
N LYS A 2 10.57 3.12 6.67
CA LYS A 2 9.85 1.84 6.56
C LYS A 2 9.22 1.77 5.17
N ARG A 3 9.40 0.65 4.46
CA ARG A 3 8.75 0.39 3.15
C ARG A 3 7.61 -0.60 3.37
N ILE A 4 6.43 -0.31 2.83
CA ILE A 4 5.25 -1.17 2.95
C ILE A 4 4.94 -1.74 1.57
N ALA A 5 4.78 -3.07 1.51
CA ALA A 5 4.33 -3.78 0.32
C ALA A 5 2.95 -4.38 0.57
N ILE A 6 2.06 -4.27 -0.43
CA ILE A 6 0.75 -4.89 -0.43
C ILE A 6 0.81 -6.04 -1.43
N VAL A 7 0.52 -7.27 -0.99
CA VAL A 7 0.53 -8.46 -1.84
C VAL A 7 -0.91 -8.89 -2.08
N GLY A 8 -1.35 -8.82 -3.35
CA GLY A 8 -2.71 -9.15 -3.77
C GLY A 8 -3.65 -7.94 -3.84
N VAL A 9 -4.59 -7.99 -4.80
CA VAL A 9 -5.50 -6.87 -5.16
C VAL A 9 -6.97 -7.17 -4.78
N GLY A 10 -7.17 -7.93 -3.70
CA GLY A 10 -8.50 -8.19 -3.15
C GLY A 10 -9.06 -6.99 -2.36
N PRO A 11 -10.31 -7.09 -1.85
CA PRO A 11 -10.95 -6.02 -1.08
C PRO A 11 -10.08 -5.53 0.09
N THR A 12 -9.40 -6.45 0.77
CA THR A 12 -8.44 -6.13 1.83
C THR A 12 -7.26 -5.30 1.31
N GLY A 13 -6.64 -5.71 0.20
CA GLY A 13 -5.49 -4.98 -0.38
C GLY A 13 -5.85 -3.57 -0.81
N ILE A 14 -7.04 -3.40 -1.41
CA ILE A 14 -7.55 -2.09 -1.85
C ILE A 14 -7.85 -1.19 -0.64
N TYR A 15 -8.51 -1.73 0.39
CA TYR A 15 -8.81 -0.95 1.61
C TYR A 15 -7.53 -0.55 2.36
N THR A 16 -6.58 -1.48 2.48
CA THR A 16 -5.27 -1.21 3.07
C THR A 16 -4.52 -0.12 2.29
N PHE A 17 -4.52 -0.17 0.96
CA PHE A 17 -3.94 0.89 0.12
C PHE A 17 -4.57 2.25 0.41
N TYR A 18 -5.90 2.32 0.39
CA TYR A 18 -6.64 3.57 0.64
C TYR A 18 -6.31 4.19 2.00
N GLU A 19 -6.27 3.38 3.06
CA GLU A 19 -5.94 3.88 4.40
C GLU A 19 -4.48 4.31 4.54
N LEU A 20 -3.55 3.63 3.88
CA LEU A 20 -2.13 4.01 3.88
C LEU A 20 -1.90 5.32 3.12
N VAL A 21 -2.57 5.52 1.98
CA VAL A 21 -2.54 6.79 1.23
C VAL A 21 -3.05 7.94 2.10
N LYS A 22 -4.17 7.75 2.80
CA LYS A 22 -4.75 8.78 3.70
C LYS A 22 -3.82 9.19 4.84
N ARG A 23 -2.97 8.27 5.30
CA ARG A 23 -2.01 8.50 6.39
C ARG A 23 -0.68 9.08 5.90
N GLY A 24 -0.49 9.21 4.58
CA GLY A 24 0.77 9.67 4.00
C GLY A 24 1.90 8.64 4.16
N GLU A 25 1.56 7.36 4.32
CA GLU A 25 2.57 6.31 4.46
C GLU A 25 3.33 6.12 3.13
N PRO A 26 4.66 5.92 3.18
CA PRO A 26 5.48 5.72 1.99
C PRO A 26 5.21 4.34 1.37
N LEU A 27 4.30 4.33 0.39
CA LEU A 27 4.02 3.17 -0.45
C LEU A 27 5.13 3.03 -1.49
N ALA A 28 5.86 1.93 -1.43
CA ALA A 28 6.91 1.66 -2.40
C ALA A 28 6.27 1.28 -3.74
N HIS A 29 6.28 2.21 -4.70
CA HIS A 29 6.07 1.86 -6.10
C HIS A 29 7.32 1.09 -6.57
N HIS A 30 7.28 -0.24 -6.52
CA HIS A 30 8.22 -1.07 -7.27
C HIS A 30 7.49 -1.54 -8.53
N PRO A 31 7.76 -0.95 -9.71
CA PRO A 31 7.38 -1.57 -10.96
C PRO A 31 8.18 -2.88 -11.03
N VAL A 32 7.46 -3.99 -11.08
CA VAL A 32 7.95 -5.24 -11.68
C VAL A 32 7.43 -5.27 -13.10
#